data_AF-A0A7Z2T558-F1
#
_entry.id   AF-A0A7Z2T558-F1
#
_cell.length_a   1.000
_cell.length_b   1.000
_cell.length_c   1.000
_cell.angle_alpha   90.00
_cell.angle_beta   90.00
_cell.angle_gamma   90.00
#
_symmetry.space_group_name_H-M   'P 1'
#
loop_
_entity.id
_entity.type
_entity.pdbx_description
1 polymer ?
#
loop_
_entity_poly.entity_id
_entity_poly.type
_entity_poly.pdbx_seq_one_letter_code
_entity_poly.pdbx_strand_id
1 'polypeptide(L)'
;MTKENLICALAVKTGSPITKLLLVKLTDSADHQGYCFPSYEYLAKSCEISVRTAKQHVNKLVELGYLTKTSRFRRNGMQRSNGYQLCLPPTVASQQYTGEYGGVDGAPITKNKNNNILEGCSSGEEVVRLLSSEGEVVIGQTFFDVLRDTYPGVDVYKELTEMRMWLYLNESKRQPANTIKYFVNTWLRRVVKVKRGQQEYSRVARQSEPQTAIKESLLAYQRKKNKHPIEARIQTLIQQKKLGAK
;
A
#
# COMPACT_ATOMS: atom_id res chain seq x y z
N MET A 1 9.99 -15.24 -9.35
CA MET A 1 8.69 -14.65 -8.99
C MET A 1 8.70 -14.28 -7.51
N THR A 2 8.96 -13.02 -7.17
CA THR A 2 8.90 -12.55 -5.77
C THR A 2 7.49 -12.04 -5.50
N LYS A 3 6.77 -12.70 -4.58
CA LYS A 3 5.41 -12.27 -4.15
C LYS A 3 5.39 -10.81 -3.69
N GLU A 4 6.53 -10.28 -3.26
CA GLU A 4 6.72 -8.92 -2.77
C GLU A 4 6.48 -7.85 -3.85
N ASN A 5 7.00 -8.05 -5.07
CA ASN A 5 6.82 -7.07 -6.14
C ASN A 5 5.35 -6.97 -6.55
N LEU A 6 4.63 -8.10 -6.56
CA LEU A 6 3.21 -8.14 -6.91
C LEU A 6 2.36 -7.35 -5.90
N ILE A 7 2.68 -7.48 -4.60
CA ILE A 7 2.05 -6.71 -3.53
C ILE A 7 2.33 -5.21 -3.72
N CYS A 8 3.59 -4.84 -4.01
CA CYS A 8 3.95 -3.45 -4.29
C CYS A 8 3.14 -2.88 -5.47
N ALA A 9 3.04 -3.62 -6.57
CA ALA A 9 2.31 -3.21 -7.78
C ALA A 9 0.82 -2.97 -7.52
N LEU A 10 0.20 -3.80 -6.66
CA LEU A 10 -1.20 -3.63 -6.27
C LEU A 10 -1.42 -2.41 -5.35
N ALA A 11 -0.46 -2.09 -4.49
CA ALA A 11 -0.57 -1.00 -3.52
C ALA A 11 -0.40 0.42 -4.12
N VAL A 12 0.44 0.59 -5.15
CA VAL A 12 0.75 1.93 -5.71
C VAL A 12 -0.44 2.58 -6.42
N LYS A 13 -0.54 3.91 -6.51
CA LYS A 13 -1.65 4.55 -7.25
C LYS A 13 -1.22 4.86 -8.70
N THR A 14 -1.89 4.23 -9.67
CA THR A 14 -1.57 4.38 -11.10
C THR A 14 -2.56 5.29 -11.87
N GLY A 15 -3.64 5.72 -11.23
CA GLY A 15 -4.66 6.62 -11.81
C GLY A 15 -5.53 6.01 -12.93
N SER A 16 -5.18 4.83 -13.44
CA SER A 16 -5.95 4.10 -14.46
C SER A 16 -5.90 2.59 -14.21
N PRO A 17 -7.03 1.88 -14.37
CA PRO A 17 -7.09 0.43 -14.22
C PRO A 17 -6.25 -0.30 -15.27
N ILE A 18 -6.15 0.24 -16.50
CA ILE A 18 -5.32 -0.35 -17.56
C ILE A 18 -3.83 -0.22 -17.22
N THR A 19 -3.41 0.97 -16.75
CA THR A 19 -2.04 1.19 -16.25
C THR A 19 -1.71 0.24 -15.09
N LYS A 20 -2.67 0.05 -14.16
CA LYS A 20 -2.53 -0.88 -13.04
C LYS A 20 -2.34 -2.31 -13.53
N LEU A 21 -3.19 -2.77 -14.44
CA LEU A 21 -3.18 -4.13 -14.96
C LEU A 21 -1.86 -4.45 -15.68
N LEU A 22 -1.37 -3.52 -16.51
CA LEU A 22 -0.07 -3.68 -17.17
C LEU A 22 1.09 -3.78 -16.19
N LEU A 23 1.10 -2.98 -15.12
CA LEU A 23 2.12 -3.04 -14.09
C LEU A 23 2.10 -4.40 -13.36
N VAL A 24 0.91 -4.88 -13.01
CA VAL A 24 0.72 -6.20 -12.40
C VAL A 24 1.21 -7.30 -13.35
N LYS A 25 0.89 -7.23 -14.65
CA LYS A 25 1.32 -8.25 -15.61
C LYS A 25 2.82 -8.26 -15.86
N LEU A 26 3.44 -7.08 -15.93
CA LEU A 26 4.90 -6.95 -16.02
C LEU A 26 5.56 -7.55 -14.77
N THR A 27 4.96 -7.33 -13.61
CA THR A 27 5.45 -7.85 -12.33
C THR A 27 5.34 -9.37 -12.23
N ASP A 28 4.22 -9.93 -12.68
CA ASP A 28 3.99 -11.38 -12.78
C ASP A 28 5.03 -12.05 -13.70
N SER A 29 5.41 -11.37 -14.78
CA SER A 29 6.37 -11.88 -15.77
C SER A 29 7.84 -11.61 -15.41
N ALA A 30 8.11 -10.97 -14.27
CA ALA A 30 9.44 -10.55 -13.87
C ALA A 30 10.22 -11.62 -13.10
N ASP A 31 11.53 -11.60 -13.27
CA ASP A 31 12.45 -12.44 -12.52
C ASP A 31 12.60 -11.96 -11.05
N HIS A 32 13.51 -12.59 -10.32
CA HIS A 32 13.76 -12.25 -8.92
C HIS A 32 14.36 -10.85 -8.72
N GLN A 33 14.97 -10.27 -9.76
CA GLN A 33 15.53 -8.91 -9.75
C GLN A 33 14.53 -7.87 -10.25
N GLY A 34 13.30 -8.29 -10.61
CA GLY A 34 12.28 -7.41 -11.13
C GLY A 34 12.51 -7.01 -12.59
N TYR A 35 13.30 -7.78 -13.34
CA TYR A 35 13.53 -7.57 -14.76
C TYR A 35 12.63 -8.49 -15.60
N CYS A 36 12.09 -7.97 -16.70
CA CYS A 36 11.29 -8.73 -17.66
C CYS A 36 11.43 -8.19 -19.08
N PHE A 37 10.99 -8.95 -20.09
CA PHE A 37 11.05 -8.53 -21.50
C PHE A 37 9.87 -9.02 -22.37
N PRO A 38 8.61 -8.96 -21.90
CA PRO A 38 7.46 -9.27 -22.74
C PRO A 38 7.35 -8.31 -23.93
N SER A 39 6.86 -8.81 -25.07
CA SER A 39 6.56 -7.94 -26.22
C SER A 39 5.31 -7.09 -25.97
N TYR A 40 5.15 -6.00 -26.72
CA TYR A 40 3.93 -5.20 -26.62
C TYR A 40 2.69 -5.98 -27.08
N GLU A 41 2.84 -6.88 -28.04
CA GLU A 41 1.78 -7.76 -28.51
C GLU A 41 1.33 -8.73 -27.41
N TYR A 42 2.29 -9.30 -26.66
CA TYR A 42 1.97 -10.17 -25.53
C TYR A 42 1.25 -9.42 -24.41
N LEU A 43 1.72 -8.21 -24.07
CA LEU A 43 1.08 -7.35 -23.07
C LEU A 43 -0.33 -6.94 -23.50
N ALA A 44 -0.48 -6.54 -24.77
CA ALA A 44 -1.76 -6.16 -25.35
C ALA A 44 -2.78 -7.30 -25.28
N LYS A 45 -2.38 -8.50 -25.71
CA LYS A 45 -3.22 -9.70 -25.66
C LYS A 45 -3.59 -10.06 -24.22
N SER A 46 -2.62 -10.06 -23.31
CA SER A 46 -2.84 -10.46 -21.91
C SER A 46 -3.73 -9.48 -21.14
N CYS A 47 -3.73 -8.20 -21.53
CA CYS A 47 -4.51 -7.16 -20.88
C CYS A 47 -5.75 -6.77 -21.69
N GLU A 48 -6.07 -7.49 -22.79
CA GLU A 48 -7.24 -7.26 -23.65
C GLU A 48 -7.36 -5.82 -24.17
N ILE A 49 -6.22 -5.25 -24.57
CA ILE A 49 -6.11 -3.89 -25.09
C ILE A 49 -5.37 -3.86 -26.42
N SER A 50 -5.48 -2.75 -27.16
CA SER A 50 -4.67 -2.55 -28.37
C SER A 50 -3.18 -2.39 -28.04
N VAL A 51 -2.31 -2.73 -28.99
CA VAL A 51 -0.86 -2.51 -28.87
C VAL A 51 -0.52 -1.02 -28.67
N ARG A 52 -1.28 -0.12 -29.30
CA ARG A 52 -1.13 1.33 -29.12
C ARG A 52 -1.41 1.73 -27.67
N THR A 53 -2.50 1.23 -27.11
CA THR A 53 -2.90 1.45 -25.71
C THR A 53 -1.84 0.88 -24.76
N ALA A 54 -1.34 -0.34 -25.01
CA ALA A 54 -0.26 -0.93 -24.23
C ALA A 54 1.00 -0.05 -24.22
N LYS A 55 1.45 0.44 -25.38
CA LYS A 55 2.59 1.36 -25.49
C LYS A 55 2.37 2.65 -24.69
N GLN A 56 1.20 3.26 -24.82
CA GLN A 56 0.85 4.49 -24.11
C GLN A 56 0.91 4.30 -22.59
N HIS A 57 0.28 3.24 -22.07
CA HIS A 57 0.25 2.99 -20.63
C HIS A 57 1.59 2.52 -20.06
N VAL A 58 2.40 1.80 -20.84
CA VAL A 58 3.78 1.47 -20.46
C VAL A 58 4.63 2.75 -20.36
N ASN A 59 4.51 3.68 -21.30
CA ASN A 59 5.19 4.98 -21.18
C ASN A 59 4.68 5.75 -19.96
N LYS A 60 3.37 5.66 -19.65
CA LYS A 60 2.83 6.26 -18.43
C LYS A 60 3.43 5.66 -17.15
N LEU A 61 3.69 4.36 -17.12
CA LEU A 61 4.39 3.73 -15.99
C LEU A 61 5.83 4.22 -15.85
N VAL A 62 6.50 4.53 -16.96
CA VAL A 62 7.83 5.16 -16.96
C VAL A 62 7.76 6.59 -16.42
N GLU A 63 6.80 7.39 -16.88
CA GLU A 63 6.57 8.76 -16.36
C GLU A 63 6.27 8.77 -14.86
N LEU A 64 5.53 7.77 -14.36
CA LEU A 64 5.22 7.62 -12.94
C LEU A 64 6.41 7.10 -12.10
N GLY A 65 7.52 6.73 -12.75
CA GLY A 65 8.71 6.21 -12.08
C GLY A 65 8.61 4.76 -11.60
N TYR A 66 7.57 4.02 -11.98
CA TYR A 66 7.38 2.62 -11.58
C TYR A 66 8.09 1.62 -12.48
N LEU A 67 8.61 2.08 -13.62
CA LEU A 67 9.22 1.25 -14.65
C LEU A 67 10.36 2.00 -15.33
N THR A 68 11.47 1.33 -15.60
CA THR A 68 12.46 1.77 -16.58
C THR A 68 12.39 0.86 -17.80
N LYS A 69 12.51 1.44 -19.00
CA LYS A 69 12.45 0.72 -20.28
C LYS A 69 13.79 0.82 -21.00
N THR A 70 14.31 -0.31 -21.47
CA THR A 70 15.56 -0.38 -22.24
C THR A 70 15.33 -1.08 -23.57
N SER A 71 15.76 -0.46 -24.68
CA SER A 71 15.71 -1.11 -25.99
C SER A 71 16.78 -2.20 -26.09
N ARG A 72 16.38 -3.37 -26.60
CA ARG A 72 17.27 -4.53 -26.76
C ARG A 72 17.47 -4.81 -28.24
N PHE A 73 18.70 -5.14 -28.62
CA PHE A 73 19.07 -5.46 -30.01
C PHE A 73 19.85 -6.77 -30.05
N ARG A 74 19.70 -7.53 -31.15
CA ARG A 74 20.56 -8.68 -31.45
C ARG A 74 21.92 -8.22 -31.98
N ARG A 75 22.88 -9.14 -32.04
CA ARG A 75 24.21 -8.94 -32.66
C ARG A 75 24.13 -8.49 -34.13
N ASN A 76 23.04 -8.80 -34.84
CA ASN A 76 22.78 -8.41 -36.22
C ASN A 76 21.99 -7.09 -36.36
N GLY A 77 21.87 -6.29 -35.28
CA GLY A 77 21.15 -5.01 -35.29
C GLY A 77 19.62 -5.12 -35.22
N MET A 78 19.04 -6.31 -35.36
CA MET A 78 17.59 -6.49 -35.29
C MET A 78 17.05 -6.23 -33.87
N GLN A 79 16.03 -5.39 -33.78
CA GLN A 79 15.38 -5.04 -32.52
C GLN A 79 14.68 -6.26 -31.90
N ARG A 80 14.86 -6.42 -30.59
CA ARG A 80 14.12 -7.36 -29.73
C ARG A 80 13.04 -6.62 -28.94
N SER A 81 12.15 -7.37 -28.31
CA SER A 81 11.26 -6.84 -27.27
C SER A 81 12.06 -6.02 -26.27
N ASN A 82 11.51 -4.88 -25.85
CA ASN A 82 12.17 -4.04 -24.85
C ASN A 82 12.32 -4.80 -23.54
N GLY A 83 13.40 -4.51 -22.82
CA GLY A 83 13.54 -4.88 -21.42
C GLY A 83 12.83 -3.87 -20.53
N TYR A 84 12.25 -4.35 -19.43
CA TYR A 84 11.64 -3.51 -18.43
C TYR A 84 12.17 -3.88 -17.05
N GLN A 85 12.65 -2.87 -16.33
CA GLN A 85 13.08 -2.97 -14.95
C GLN A 85 11.99 -2.35 -14.06
N LEU A 86 11.48 -3.11 -13.11
CA LEU A 86 10.54 -2.59 -12.12
C LEU A 86 11.26 -1.65 -11.15
N CYS A 87 10.69 -0.47 -10.96
CA CYS A 87 11.16 0.57 -10.04
C CYS A 87 10.07 0.87 -9.01
N LEU A 88 9.50 -0.19 -8.43
CA LEU A 88 8.45 -0.05 -7.42
C LEU A 88 9.09 0.48 -6.13
N PRO A 89 8.44 1.45 -5.45
CA PRO A 89 8.90 1.81 -4.12
C PRO A 89 8.87 0.54 -3.27
N PRO A 90 9.89 0.30 -2.42
CA PRO A 90 9.83 -0.79 -1.48
C PRO A 90 8.52 -0.62 -0.73
N THR A 91 7.63 -1.62 -0.81
CA THR A 91 6.49 -1.62 0.09
C THR A 91 7.11 -1.49 1.48
N VAL A 92 6.54 -0.65 2.33
CA VAL A 92 6.98 -0.54 3.74
C VAL A 92 6.96 -1.90 4.48
N ALA A 93 6.57 -3.00 3.82
CA ALA A 93 6.68 -4.38 4.24
C ALA A 93 8.05 -5.05 3.93
N SER A 94 8.92 -4.44 3.13
CA SER A 94 10.28 -4.92 2.82
C SER A 94 11.28 -3.77 2.75
N GLN A 95 11.41 -3.00 3.83
CA GLN A 95 12.75 -2.50 4.15
C GLN A 95 13.58 -3.73 4.52
N GLN A 96 14.51 -4.10 3.63
CA GLN A 96 15.70 -4.81 4.06
C GLN A 96 16.33 -3.97 5.17
N TYR A 97 16.43 -4.52 6.37
CA TYR A 97 17.10 -3.91 7.52
C TYR A 97 18.62 -3.93 7.27
N THR A 98 19.11 -3.20 6.28
CA THR A 98 20.53 -2.86 6.21
C THR A 98 20.74 -1.63 7.08
N GLY A 99 21.60 -1.79 8.09
CA GLY A 99 21.79 -0.79 9.12
C GLY A 99 22.44 0.46 8.56
N GLU A 100 21.78 1.60 8.76
CA GLU A 100 22.40 2.91 8.95
C GLU A 100 21.33 3.83 9.59
N TYR A 101 21.54 4.18 10.86
CA TYR A 101 20.65 5.07 11.61
C TYR A 101 21.14 6.51 11.45
N GLY A 102 20.48 7.27 10.59
CA GLY A 102 20.57 8.72 10.53
C GLY A 102 19.31 9.39 11.09
N GLY A 103 19.43 10.04 12.25
CA GLY A 103 18.75 11.32 12.55
C GLY A 103 17.29 11.32 13.04
N VAL A 104 17.15 11.52 14.36
CA VAL A 104 16.22 12.42 15.09
C VAL A 104 14.70 12.34 14.84
N ASP A 105 13.98 11.74 15.80
CA ASP A 105 12.99 12.40 16.68
C ASP A 105 11.99 11.38 17.28
N GLY A 106 12.15 11.08 18.58
CA GLY A 106 11.19 10.34 19.42
C GLY A 106 11.54 8.86 19.75
N ALA A 107 12.35 8.65 20.80
CA ALA A 107 12.55 7.51 21.75
C ALA A 107 11.76 6.14 21.64
N PRO A 108 12.16 5.02 22.31
CA PRO A 108 13.43 4.62 22.96
C PRO A 108 13.77 3.11 22.77
N ILE A 109 13.94 2.55 21.57
CA ILE A 109 14.60 1.23 21.45
C ILE A 109 15.54 1.27 20.24
N THR A 110 16.64 2.01 20.40
CA THR A 110 17.75 1.99 19.43
C THR A 110 18.70 0.86 19.79
N LYS A 111 19.40 0.32 18.79
CA LYS A 111 20.23 -0.91 18.90
C LYS A 111 21.36 -0.86 19.93
N ASN A 112 21.57 0.28 20.62
CA ASN A 112 22.81 0.53 21.34
C ASN A 112 22.68 0.81 22.85
N LYS A 113 21.65 0.29 23.54
CA LYS A 113 21.66 0.30 25.02
C LYS A 113 20.78 -0.71 25.78
N ASN A 114 19.90 -1.48 25.13
CA ASN A 114 18.89 -2.27 25.85
C ASN A 114 18.89 -3.76 25.44
N ASN A 115 20.04 -4.44 25.55
CA ASN A 115 20.09 -5.89 25.38
C ASN A 115 19.42 -6.63 26.55
N ASN A 116 19.42 -6.06 27.76
CA ASN A 116 18.98 -6.74 28.97
C ASN A 116 17.47 -6.64 29.28
N ILE A 117 16.66 -5.93 28.48
CA ILE A 117 15.20 -5.80 28.75
C ILE A 117 14.44 -7.12 28.51
N LEU A 118 15.04 -8.07 27.78
CA LEU A 118 14.45 -9.39 27.56
C LEU A 118 15.03 -10.49 28.47
N GLU A 119 16.12 -10.23 29.18
CA GLU A 119 16.87 -11.27 29.92
C GLU A 119 16.41 -11.44 31.37
N GLY A 120 15.58 -10.54 31.89
CA GLY A 120 15.03 -10.64 33.25
C GLY A 120 13.54 -10.97 33.25
N CYS A 121 13.17 -12.22 32.97
CA CYS A 121 11.81 -12.69 33.20
C CYS A 121 11.81 -14.08 33.83
N SER A 122 12.42 -14.19 35.00
CA SER A 122 12.23 -15.32 35.90
C SER A 122 11.09 -14.94 36.86
N SER A 123 9.90 -15.50 36.63
CA SER A 123 8.65 -15.31 37.39
C SER A 123 8.02 -13.90 37.36
N GLY A 124 6.94 -13.73 36.59
CA GLY A 124 6.07 -12.54 36.70
C GLY A 124 5.37 -12.12 35.40
N GLU A 125 4.15 -12.64 35.21
CA GLU A 125 3.09 -12.18 34.30
C GLU A 125 3.42 -12.14 32.79
N GLU A 126 3.14 -13.27 32.14
CA GLU A 126 3.01 -13.38 30.70
C GLU A 126 1.79 -12.60 30.21
N VAL A 127 1.98 -11.75 29.21
CA VAL A 127 0.90 -11.01 28.55
C VAL A 127 0.42 -11.73 27.30
N VAL A 128 1.36 -12.13 26.43
CA VAL A 128 1.05 -12.79 25.15
C VAL A 128 2.27 -13.52 24.60
N ARG A 129 2.04 -14.63 23.88
CA ARG A 129 3.08 -15.35 23.13
C ARG A 129 3.07 -14.95 21.67
N LEU A 130 4.22 -14.53 21.16
CA LEU A 130 4.41 -14.25 19.73
C LEU A 130 5.20 -15.37 19.06
N LEU A 131 4.90 -15.62 17.79
CA LEU A 131 5.54 -16.68 17.01
C LEU A 131 6.82 -16.14 16.34
N SER A 132 7.98 -16.65 16.75
CA SER A 132 9.28 -16.41 16.13
C SER A 132 9.64 -17.52 15.15
N SER A 133 10.75 -17.39 14.43
CA SER A 133 11.28 -18.46 13.57
C SER A 133 11.79 -19.67 14.36
N GLU A 134 12.05 -19.50 15.65
CA GLU A 134 12.65 -20.51 16.55
C GLU A 134 11.63 -21.09 17.53
N GLY A 135 10.37 -20.61 17.51
CA GLY A 135 9.31 -21.04 18.43
C GLY A 135 8.53 -19.87 19.05
N GLU A 136 7.79 -20.15 20.10
CA GLU A 136 7.03 -19.13 20.82
C GLU A 136 7.92 -18.28 21.74
N VAL A 137 7.72 -16.97 21.70
CA VAL A 137 8.42 -16.00 22.55
C VAL A 137 7.40 -15.31 23.44
N VAL A 138 7.64 -15.34 24.75
CA VAL A 138 6.80 -14.67 25.74
C VAL A 138 7.08 -13.18 25.74
N ILE A 139 6.03 -12.38 25.61
CA ILE A 139 6.04 -10.95 25.92
C ILE A 139 5.56 -10.80 27.36
N GLY A 140 6.49 -10.44 28.24
CA GLY A 140 6.21 -10.21 29.66
C GLY A 140 5.63 -8.83 29.95
N GLN A 141 5.07 -8.70 31.15
CA GLN A 141 4.40 -7.48 31.63
C GLN A 141 5.30 -6.24 31.58
N THR A 142 6.58 -6.37 31.95
CA THR A 142 7.54 -5.25 31.95
C THR A 142 7.73 -4.64 30.56
N PHE A 143 7.87 -5.47 29.53
CA PHE A 143 7.99 -4.99 28.15
C PHE A 143 6.66 -4.44 27.64
N PHE A 144 5.54 -5.05 28.02
CA PHE A 144 4.21 -4.56 27.67
C PHE A 144 3.93 -3.16 28.24
N ASP A 145 4.29 -2.91 29.50
CA ASP A 145 4.12 -1.60 30.14
C ASP A 145 4.94 -0.52 29.42
N VAL A 146 6.20 -0.82 29.07
CA VAL A 146 7.04 0.09 28.27
C VAL A 146 6.38 0.44 26.94
N LEU A 147 5.75 -0.52 26.26
CA LEU A 147 5.05 -0.27 25.00
C LEU A 147 3.80 0.59 25.22
N ARG A 148 3.02 0.34 26.28
CA ARG A 148 1.83 1.13 26.61
C ARG A 148 2.20 2.60 26.85
N ASP A 149 3.28 2.83 27.58
CA ASP A 149 3.74 4.18 27.91
C ASP A 149 4.34 4.89 26.68
N THR A 150 5.00 4.14 25.79
CA THR A 150 5.59 4.68 24.56
C THR A 150 4.54 5.03 23.49
N TYR A 151 3.41 4.32 23.47
CA TYR A 151 2.37 4.46 22.45
C TYR A 151 1.01 4.90 23.05
N PRO A 152 0.93 6.09 23.68
CA PRO A 152 -0.33 6.59 24.22
C PRO A 152 -1.34 6.79 23.08
N GLY A 153 -2.49 6.12 23.16
CA GLY A 153 -3.53 6.11 22.12
C GLY A 153 -3.54 4.87 21.21
N VAL A 154 -2.67 3.89 21.46
CA VAL A 154 -2.74 2.55 20.86
C VAL A 154 -3.14 1.55 21.92
N ASP A 155 -4.11 0.69 21.60
CA ASP A 155 -4.43 -0.48 22.42
C ASP A 155 -3.37 -1.55 22.17
N VAL A 156 -2.30 -1.52 22.95
CA VAL A 156 -1.12 -2.38 22.75
C VAL A 156 -1.49 -3.85 22.85
N TYR A 157 -2.38 -4.24 23.77
CA TYR A 157 -2.76 -5.64 23.97
C TYR A 157 -3.48 -6.20 22.73
N LYS A 158 -4.43 -5.43 22.20
CA LYS A 158 -5.10 -5.76 20.95
C LYS A 158 -4.11 -5.89 19.80
N GLU A 159 -3.22 -4.92 19.62
CA GLU A 159 -2.25 -4.95 18.52
C GLU A 159 -1.27 -6.13 18.62
N LEU A 160 -0.87 -6.54 19.83
CA LEU A 160 -0.05 -7.73 20.02
C LEU A 160 -0.83 -9.01 19.68
N THR A 161 -2.13 -9.06 19.95
CA THR A 161 -3.00 -10.18 19.57
C THR A 161 -3.14 -10.26 18.05
N GLU A 162 -3.41 -9.14 17.38
CA GLU A 162 -3.45 -9.05 15.91
C GLU A 162 -2.12 -9.48 15.29
N MET A 163 -1.01 -9.07 15.89
CA MET A 163 0.33 -9.46 15.49
C MET A 163 0.54 -10.97 15.62
N ARG A 164 0.08 -11.59 16.72
CA ARG A 164 0.13 -13.04 16.91
C ARG A 164 -0.62 -13.77 15.79
N MET A 165 -1.86 -13.33 15.50
CA MET A 165 -2.67 -13.91 14.43
C MET A 165 -2.01 -13.74 13.07
N TRP A 166 -1.40 -12.59 12.82
CA TRP A 166 -0.68 -12.35 11.57
C TRP A 166 0.55 -13.26 11.43
N LEU A 167 1.34 -13.46 12.49
CA LEU A 167 2.50 -14.36 12.49
C LEU A 167 2.10 -15.83 12.38
N TYR A 168 0.91 -16.20 12.85
CA TYR A 168 0.34 -17.54 12.64
C TYR A 168 0.13 -17.80 11.15
N LEU A 169 -0.47 -16.84 10.44
CA LEU A 169 -0.73 -16.93 9.00
C LEU A 169 0.53 -16.75 8.13
N ASN A 170 1.60 -16.12 8.67
CA ASN A 170 2.79 -15.73 7.90
C ASN A 170 4.08 -16.33 8.46
N GLU A 171 4.20 -17.67 8.42
CA GLU A 171 5.35 -18.38 8.98
C GLU A 171 6.71 -17.91 8.44
N SER A 172 6.80 -17.72 7.13
CA SER A 172 8.01 -17.22 6.45
C SER A 172 8.44 -15.81 6.84
N LYS A 173 7.57 -15.05 7.52
CA LYS A 173 7.85 -13.66 7.95
C LYS A 173 8.21 -13.56 9.43
N ARG A 174 8.15 -14.68 10.17
CA ARG A 174 8.56 -14.74 11.57
C ARG A 174 10.04 -14.37 11.68
N GLN A 175 10.37 -13.52 12.65
CA GLN A 175 11.74 -13.09 12.94
C GLN A 175 12.37 -14.00 13.99
N PRO A 176 13.71 -14.05 14.10
CA PRO A 176 14.37 -14.71 15.22
C PRO A 176 13.95 -14.12 16.56
N ALA A 177 13.95 -14.92 17.63
CA ALA A 177 13.40 -14.55 18.92
C ALA A 177 14.03 -13.25 19.49
N ASN A 178 15.34 -13.11 19.33
CA ASN A 178 16.10 -11.92 19.78
C ASN A 178 15.69 -10.60 19.09
N THR A 179 14.99 -10.68 17.95
CA THR A 179 14.62 -9.54 17.12
C THR A 179 13.14 -9.15 17.30
N ILE A 180 12.36 -9.95 18.03
CA ILE A 180 10.91 -9.75 18.18
C ILE A 180 10.58 -8.37 18.77
N LYS A 181 11.40 -7.86 19.70
CA LYS A 181 11.23 -6.52 20.29
C LYS A 181 11.24 -5.39 19.26
N TYR A 182 12.09 -5.51 18.22
CA TYR A 182 12.17 -4.51 17.15
C TYR A 182 11.01 -4.63 16.17
N PHE A 183 10.56 -5.86 15.93
CA PHE A 183 9.37 -6.13 15.12
C PHE A 183 8.12 -5.51 15.76
N VAL A 184 7.89 -5.76 17.05
CA VAL A 184 6.77 -5.19 17.81
C VAL A 184 6.77 -3.66 17.76
N ASN A 185 7.93 -3.05 18.04
CA ASN A 185 8.10 -1.61 18.03
C ASN A 185 7.79 -1.00 16.65
N THR A 186 8.21 -1.68 15.58
CA THR A 186 7.95 -1.24 14.20
C THR A 186 6.49 -1.40 13.80
N TRP A 187 5.82 -2.45 14.27
CA TRP A 187 4.40 -2.66 14.07
C TRP A 187 3.58 -1.51 14.66
N LEU A 188 3.79 -1.20 15.94
CA LEU A 188 3.04 -0.16 16.66
C LEU A 188 3.24 1.23 16.04
N ARG A 189 4.46 1.57 15.58
CA ARG A 189 4.70 2.82 14.83
C ARG A 189 3.84 2.94 13.58
N ARG A 190 3.65 1.83 12.84
CA ARG A 190 2.82 1.84 11.63
C ARG A 190 1.35 2.08 11.98
N VAL A 191 0.86 1.43 13.04
CA VAL A 191 -0.51 1.64 13.53
C VAL A 191 -0.73 3.11 13.88
N VAL A 192 0.21 3.75 14.58
CA VAL A 192 0.14 5.19 14.89
C VAL A 192 0.11 6.04 13.62
N LYS A 193 0.99 5.76 12.65
CA LYS A 193 1.06 6.53 11.40
C LYS A 193 -0.24 6.45 10.60
N VAL A 194 -0.83 5.25 10.51
CA VAL A 194 -2.12 5.05 9.83
C VAL A 194 -3.24 5.80 10.53
N LYS A 195 -3.33 5.70 11.87
CA LYS A 195 -4.33 6.42 12.66
C LYS A 195 -4.20 7.94 12.53
N ARG A 196 -2.97 8.49 12.55
CA ARG A 196 -2.71 9.93 12.33
C ARG A 196 -3.17 10.37 10.95
N GLY A 197 -2.82 9.63 9.90
CA GLY A 197 -3.24 9.96 8.53
C GLY A 197 -4.77 9.90 8.33
N GLN A 198 -5.46 8.94 8.98
CA GLN A 198 -6.92 8.86 8.95
C GLN A 198 -7.59 10.01 9.70
N GLN A 199 -7.04 10.43 10.84
CA GLN A 199 -7.53 11.59 11.60
C GLN A 199 -7.32 12.90 10.84
N GLU A 200 -6.17 13.06 10.19
CA GLU A 200 -5.84 14.24 9.39
C GLU A 200 -6.73 14.34 8.14
N TYR A 201 -6.95 13.23 7.43
CA TYR A 201 -7.93 13.15 6.34
C TYR A 201 -9.36 13.51 6.81
N SER A 202 -9.78 12.98 7.95
CA SER A 202 -11.11 13.27 8.52
C SER A 202 -11.28 14.74 8.92
N ARG A 203 -10.19 15.43 9.31
CA ARG A 203 -10.21 16.87 9.61
C ARG A 203 -10.32 17.70 8.33
N VAL A 204 -9.53 17.39 7.31
CA VAL A 204 -9.57 18.07 6.01
C VAL A 204 -10.93 17.88 5.32
N ALA A 205 -11.48 16.67 5.36
CA ALA A 205 -12.78 16.37 4.78
C ALA A 205 -13.96 17.09 5.46
N ARG A 206 -13.83 17.50 6.72
CA ARG A 206 -14.84 18.32 7.42
C ARG A 206 -14.77 19.80 7.07
N GLN A 207 -13.63 20.28 6.54
CA GLN A 207 -13.43 21.68 6.19
C GLN A 207 -13.87 22.02 4.75
N SER A 208 -14.01 21.03 3.88
CA SER A 208 -14.60 21.19 2.54
C SER A 208 -16.10 20.88 2.58
N GLU A 209 -16.98 21.89 2.51
CA GLU A 209 -18.43 21.66 2.45
C GLU A 209 -18.81 20.92 1.14
N PRO A 210 -19.33 19.68 1.20
CA PRO A 210 -19.63 18.87 0.00
C PRO A 210 -20.75 19.47 -0.85
N GLN A 211 -21.61 20.30 -0.27
CA GLN A 211 -22.80 20.84 -0.94
C GLN A 211 -22.46 21.87 -2.02
N THR A 212 -21.38 22.63 -1.86
CA THR A 212 -21.02 23.72 -2.77
C THR A 212 -20.47 23.17 -4.09
N ALA A 213 -19.57 22.17 -4.02
CA ALA A 213 -18.99 21.52 -5.20
C ALA A 213 -20.03 20.74 -6.01
N ILE A 214 -21.01 20.10 -5.37
CA ILE A 214 -22.11 19.40 -6.05
C ILE A 214 -23.07 20.41 -6.71
N LYS A 215 -23.39 21.53 -6.04
CA LYS A 215 -24.23 22.59 -6.62
C LYS A 215 -23.56 23.24 -7.83
N GLU A 216 -22.27 23.54 -7.77
CA GLU A 216 -21.53 24.15 -8.87
C GLU A 216 -21.42 23.22 -10.09
N SER A 217 -21.13 21.94 -9.86
CA SER A 217 -21.09 20.93 -10.93
C SER A 217 -22.46 20.70 -11.58
N LEU A 218 -23.55 20.69 -10.78
CA LEU A 218 -24.92 20.62 -11.28
C LEU A 218 -25.28 21.86 -12.13
N LEU A 219 -24.95 23.06 -11.66
CA LEU A 219 -25.19 24.31 -12.39
C LEU A 219 -24.39 24.35 -13.71
N ALA A 220 -23.14 23.88 -13.70
CA ALA A 220 -22.32 23.78 -14.90
C ALA A 220 -22.90 22.77 -15.92
N TYR A 221 -23.48 21.66 -15.43
CA TYR A 221 -24.17 20.68 -16.27
C TYR A 221 -25.46 21.24 -16.87
N GLN A 222 -26.31 21.91 -16.07
CA GLN A 222 -27.57 22.51 -16.53
C GLN A 222 -27.39 23.64 -17.54
N ARG A 223 -26.28 24.39 -17.47
CA ARG A 223 -25.93 25.44 -18.44
C ARG A 223 -25.61 24.88 -19.83
N LYS A 224 -25.08 23.65 -19.90
CA LYS A 224 -24.96 22.94 -21.18
C LYS A 224 -26.36 22.46 -21.53
N LYS A 225 -27.03 23.10 -22.51
CA LYS A 225 -28.32 22.66 -23.09
C LYS A 225 -28.17 21.25 -23.72
N ASN A 226 -28.04 20.23 -22.87
CA ASN A 226 -27.81 18.86 -23.26
C ASN A 226 -29.16 18.23 -23.63
N LYS A 227 -29.33 17.90 -24.91
CA LYS A 227 -30.53 17.26 -25.47
C LYS A 227 -30.56 15.75 -25.20
N HIS A 228 -30.14 15.31 -24.01
CA HIS A 228 -30.09 13.87 -23.72
C HIS A 228 -31.50 13.37 -23.37
N PRO A 229 -31.98 12.25 -23.95
CA PRO A 229 -33.35 11.75 -23.76
C PRO A 229 -33.69 11.44 -22.30
N ILE A 230 -32.69 11.04 -21.50
CA ILE A 230 -32.86 10.80 -20.06
C ILE A 230 -33.16 12.11 -19.31
N GLU A 231 -32.51 13.22 -19.66
CA GLU A 231 -32.70 14.52 -19.01
C GLU A 231 -34.11 15.06 -19.31
N ALA A 232 -34.58 14.91 -20.55
CA ALA A 232 -35.94 15.26 -20.94
C ALA A 232 -36.98 14.48 -20.12
N ARG A 233 -36.75 13.18 -19.91
CA ARG A 233 -37.61 12.30 -19.08
C ARG A 233 -37.62 12.74 -17.62
N ILE A 234 -36.46 13.09 -17.05
CA ILE A 234 -36.35 13.60 -15.67
C ILE A 234 -37.13 14.91 -15.53
N GLN A 235 -37.00 15.84 -16.48
CA GLN A 235 -37.75 17.09 -16.47
C GLN A 235 -39.26 16.86 -16.60
N THR A 236 -39.69 15.90 -17.41
CA THR A 236 -41.13 15.55 -17.51
C THR A 236 -41.67 15.03 -16.18
N LEU A 237 -40.93 14.16 -15.49
CA LEU A 237 -41.30 13.62 -14.19
C LEU A 237 -41.38 14.71 -13.12
N ILE A 238 -40.44 15.66 -13.12
CA ILE A 238 -40.45 16.80 -12.20
C ILE A 238 -41.67 17.70 -12.46
N GLN A 239 -42.02 17.95 -13.72
CA GLN A 239 -43.18 18.76 -14.10
C GLN A 239 -44.51 18.09 -13.69
N GLN A 240 -44.64 16.78 -13.90
CA GLN A 240 -45.80 15.99 -13.46
C GLN A 240 -45.98 16.04 -11.95
N LYS A 241 -44.88 15.92 -11.19
CA LYS A 241 -44.92 15.99 -9.71
C LYS A 241 -45.31 17.38 -9.20
N LYS A 242 -44.94 18.46 -9.91
CA LYS A 242 -45.39 19.83 -9.57
C LYS A 242 -46.86 20.09 -9.88
N LEU A 243 -47.40 19.45 -10.92
CA LEU A 243 -48.81 19.58 -11.32
C LEU A 243 -49.76 18.78 -10.42
N GLY A 244 -49.31 17.64 -9.88
CA GLY A 244 -50.07 16.83 -8.91
C GLY A 244 -50.00 17.32 -7.45
N ALA A 245 -49.39 18.48 -7.20
CA ALA A 245 -49.26 19.08 -5.87
C ALA A 245 -50.15 20.33 -5.69
N LYS A 246 -51.18 20.49 -6.53
CA LYS A 246 -52.26 21.47 -6.38
C LYS A 246 -53.55 20.78 -5.98
#